data_AF-A0A1H3ZBE6-F1
#
_entry.id   AF-A0A1H3ZBE6-F1
#
_cell.length_a   1.000
_cell.length_b   1.000
_cell.length_c   1.000
_cell.angle_alpha   90.00
_cell.angle_beta   90.00
_cell.angle_gamma   90.00
#
_symmetry.space_group_name_H-M   'P 1'
#
loop_
_entity.id
_entity.type
_entity.pdbx_description
1 polymer ?
#
loop_
_entity_poly.entity_id
_entity_poly.type
_entity_poly.pdbx_seq_one_letter_code
_entity_poly.pdbx_strand_id
1 'polypeptide(L)'
;MSYNEQLQKDGIFYRGSDVENQILYVMGDMEKDIRTHHIHVVKWNGTEWRNYIHFRDCLNANENMALQYQRVKEELESKYADNRGLYTKGKKEIIDIILNN
;
A
#
# COMPACT_ATOMS: atom_id res chain seq x y z
N MET A 1 7.76 -3.76 27.66
CA MET A 1 7.71 -3.01 26.39
C MET A 1 6.70 -3.68 25.48
N SER A 2 5.80 -2.91 24.89
CA SER A 2 4.91 -3.39 23.83
C SER A 2 5.70 -3.82 22.59
N TYR A 3 5.10 -4.62 21.71
CA TYR A 3 5.71 -5.00 20.43
C TYR A 3 6.08 -3.79 19.58
N ASN A 4 5.25 -2.74 19.60
CA ASN A 4 5.51 -1.51 18.85
C ASN A 4 6.76 -0.77 19.37
N GLU A 5 6.96 -0.73 20.68
CA GLU A 5 8.16 -0.11 21.27
C GLU A 5 9.44 -0.87 20.94
N GLN A 6 9.36 -2.20 20.82
CA GLN A 6 10.50 -3.03 20.42
C GLN A 6 10.83 -2.79 18.94
N LEU A 7 9.85 -2.89 18.06
CA LEU A 7 10.00 -2.67 16.63
C LEU A 7 10.50 -1.25 16.31
N GLN A 8 10.02 -0.24 17.04
CA GLN A 8 10.47 1.14 16.84
C GLN A 8 11.96 1.33 17.12
N LYS A 9 12.56 0.59 18.07
CA LYS A 9 14.00 0.63 18.33
C LYS A 9 14.82 0.12 17.15
N ASP A 10 14.24 -0.76 16.34
CA ASP A 10 14.83 -1.33 15.14
C ASP A 10 14.46 -0.53 13.87
N GLY A 11 13.85 0.66 14.03
CA GLY A 11 13.46 1.53 12.92
C GLY A 11 12.16 1.12 12.20
N ILE A 12 11.34 0.28 12.83
CA ILE A 12 10.04 -0.17 12.32
C ILE A 12 8.93 0.55 13.11
N PHE A 13 8.33 1.56 12.49
CA PHE A 13 7.40 2.47 13.15
C PHE A 13 5.94 2.03 12.94
N TYR A 14 5.19 1.84 14.02
CA TYR A 14 3.75 1.59 13.96
C TYR A 14 3.02 2.84 13.43
N ARG A 15 2.18 2.67 12.40
CA ARG A 15 1.47 3.77 11.75
C ARG A 15 -0.04 3.78 11.99
N GLY A 16 -0.61 2.65 12.41
CA GLY A 16 -2.05 2.48 12.58
C GLY A 16 -2.62 1.42 11.64
N SER A 17 -3.75 1.75 11.02
CA SER A 17 -4.58 0.85 10.20
C SER A 17 -5.13 1.64 9.01
N ASP A 18 -4.85 1.22 7.78
CA ASP A 18 -5.46 1.84 6.58
C ASP A 18 -6.82 1.21 6.24
N VAL A 19 -7.03 -0.04 6.63
CA VAL A 19 -8.25 -0.84 6.45
C VAL A 19 -8.56 -1.61 7.73
N GLU A 20 -9.80 -2.04 7.94
CA GLU A 20 -10.22 -2.67 9.19
C GLU A 20 -9.38 -3.92 9.51
N ASN A 21 -8.91 -4.04 10.76
CA ASN A 21 -8.12 -5.17 11.27
C ASN A 21 -6.74 -5.35 10.61
N GLN A 22 -6.21 -4.33 9.93
CA GLN A 22 -4.80 -4.28 9.50
C GLN A 22 -3.95 -3.55 10.54
N ILE A 23 -2.72 -4.02 10.72
CA ILE A 23 -1.67 -3.23 11.37
C ILE A 23 -0.65 -2.84 10.30
N LEU A 24 -0.38 -1.54 10.19
CA LEU A 24 0.64 -0.99 9.31
C LEU A 24 1.87 -0.57 10.10
N TYR A 25 3.02 -1.10 9.70
CA TYR A 25 4.32 -0.55 10.07
C TYR A 25 5.02 0.05 8.86
N VAL A 26 5.89 1.03 9.10
CA VAL A 26 6.69 1.68 8.06
C VAL A 26 8.14 1.82 8.49
N MET A 27 9.04 1.85 7.51
CA MET A 27 10.46 2.18 7.70
C MET A 27 10.84 3.33 6.76
N GLY A 28 11.84 4.12 7.15
CA GLY A 28 12.35 5.25 6.39
C GLY A 28 12.72 6.44 7.28
N ASP A 29 12.81 7.61 6.68
CA ASP A 29 13.09 8.88 7.37
C ASP A 29 11.75 9.52 7.80
N MET A 30 11.40 9.36 9.07
CA MET A 30 10.12 9.85 9.60
C MET A 30 10.08 11.38 9.70
N GLU A 31 11.23 12.04 9.83
CA GLU A 31 11.32 13.50 9.89
C GLU A 31 11.06 14.12 8.53
N LYS A 32 11.55 13.48 7.46
CA LYS A 32 11.29 13.89 6.07
C LYS A 32 10.01 13.30 5.45
N ASP A 33 9.22 12.53 6.22
CA ASP A 33 8.09 11.69 5.76
C ASP A 33 8.43 10.79 4.55
N ILE A 34 9.68 10.36 4.44
CA ILE A 34 10.13 9.43 3.39
C ILE A 34 9.94 8.00 3.91
N ARG A 35 9.12 7.23 3.21
CA ARG A 35 8.85 5.82 3.56
C ARG A 35 9.41 4.92 2.48
N THR A 36 10.26 3.98 2.87
CA THR A 36 10.91 3.04 1.94
C THR A 36 10.29 1.65 2.02
N HIS A 37 9.79 1.25 3.18
CA HIS A 37 9.15 -0.04 3.39
C HIS A 37 7.80 0.14 4.07
N HIS A 38 6.81 -0.60 3.60
CA HIS A 38 5.50 -0.72 4.21
C HIS A 38 5.30 -2.19 4.57
N ILE A 39 5.01 -2.47 5.83
CA ILE A 39 4.77 -3.82 6.35
C ILE A 39 3.30 -3.89 6.77
N HIS A 40 2.51 -4.62 5.99
CA HIS A 40 1.09 -4.85 6.25
C HIS A 40 0.92 -6.17 7.01
N VAL A 41 0.54 -6.10 8.28
CA VAL A 41 0.19 -7.27 9.09
C VAL A 41 -1.32 -7.42 9.04
N VAL A 42 -1.78 -8.53 8.47
CA VAL A 42 -3.21 -8.82 8.24
C VAL A 42 -3.54 -10.25 8.65
N LYS A 43 -4.82 -10.54 8.87
CA LYS A 43 -5.28 -11.88 9.21
C LYS A 43 -5.01 -12.85 8.05
N TRP A 44 -4.35 -13.97 8.37
CA TRP A 44 -4.14 -15.06 7.42
C TRP A 44 -5.45 -15.50 6.77
N ASN A 45 -5.45 -15.62 5.44
CA ASN A 45 -6.63 -15.94 4.64
C ASN A 45 -7.86 -15.03 4.93
N GLY A 46 -7.63 -13.80 5.40
CA GLY A 46 -8.64 -12.75 5.45
C GLY A 46 -8.81 -12.07 4.10
N THR A 47 -9.74 -11.12 4.01
CA THR A 47 -10.00 -10.32 2.80
C THR A 47 -8.74 -9.62 2.31
N GLU A 48 -8.08 -8.85 3.17
CA GLU A 48 -6.86 -8.11 2.79
C GLU A 48 -5.70 -9.04 2.39
N TRP A 49 -5.52 -10.16 3.09
CA TRP A 49 -4.51 -11.16 2.72
C TRP A 49 -4.72 -11.68 1.30
N ARG A 50 -5.96 -12.06 0.96
CA ARG A 50 -6.31 -12.52 -0.38
C ARG A 50 -6.20 -11.40 -1.41
N ASN A 51 -6.66 -10.20 -1.09
CA ASN A 51 -6.61 -9.05 -2.00
C ASN A 51 -5.16 -8.69 -2.36
N TYR A 52 -4.23 -8.67 -1.40
CA TYR A 52 -2.82 -8.37 -1.70
C TYR A 52 -2.18 -9.40 -2.63
N ILE A 53 -2.46 -10.69 -2.39
CA ILE A 53 -1.95 -11.77 -3.24
C ILE A 53 -2.59 -11.72 -4.62
N HIS A 54 -3.92 -11.60 -4.69
CA HIS A 54 -4.67 -11.53 -5.95
C HIS A 54 -4.24 -10.34 -6.80
N PHE A 55 -4.11 -9.16 -6.21
CA PHE A 55 -3.64 -7.96 -6.90
C PHE A 55 -2.27 -8.19 -7.55
N ARG A 56 -1.31 -8.73 -6.78
CA ARG A 56 0.02 -9.06 -7.30
C ARG A 56 -0.06 -10.07 -8.44
N ASP A 57 -0.79 -11.16 -8.25
CA ASP A 57 -0.85 -12.26 -9.21
C ASP A 57 -1.55 -11.86 -10.51
N CYS A 58 -2.63 -11.06 -10.42
CA CYS A 58 -3.31 -10.46 -11.57
C CYS A 58 -2.35 -9.59 -12.40
N LEU A 59 -1.60 -8.69 -11.76
CA LEU A 59 -0.64 -7.84 -12.46
C LEU A 59 0.53 -8.61 -13.08
N ASN A 60 1.03 -9.65 -12.40
CA ASN A 60 2.10 -10.49 -12.93
C ASN A 60 1.65 -11.37 -14.11
N ALA A 61 0.39 -11.80 -14.13
CA ALA A 61 -0.17 -12.64 -15.19
C ALA A 61 -0.74 -11.86 -16.38
N ASN A 62 -1.07 -10.57 -16.19
CA ASN A 62 -1.73 -9.75 -17.20
C ASN A 62 -0.98 -8.42 -17.42
N GLU A 63 -0.09 -8.42 -18.42
CA GLU A 63 0.71 -7.26 -18.80
C GLU A 63 -0.17 -6.05 -19.17
N ASN A 64 -1.32 -6.25 -19.80
CA ASN A 64 -2.23 -5.14 -20.13
C ASN A 64 -2.79 -4.48 -18.87
N MET A 65 -3.14 -5.25 -17.83
CA MET A 65 -3.54 -4.69 -16.54
C MET A 65 -2.41 -3.96 -15.82
N ALA A 66 -1.18 -4.48 -15.89
CA ALA A 66 -0.01 -3.80 -15.37
C ALA A 66 0.22 -2.45 -16.07
N LEU A 67 0.10 -2.39 -17.40
CA LEU A 67 0.22 -1.16 -18.19
C LEU A 67 -0.89 -0.15 -17.87
N GLN A 68 -2.13 -0.60 -17.68
CA GLN A 68 -3.22 0.28 -17.25
C GLN A 68 -2.96 0.85 -15.86
N TYR A 69 -2.53 0.01 -14.91
CA TYR A 69 -2.19 0.47 -13.56
C TYR A 69 -1.01 1.46 -13.56
N GLN A 70 0.00 1.24 -14.40
CA GLN A 70 1.11 2.17 -14.58
C GLN A 70 0.63 3.53 -15.08
N ARG A 71 -0.16 3.58 -16.16
CA ARG A 71 -0.67 4.83 -16.74
C ARG A 71 -1.43 5.67 -15.71
N VAL A 72 -2.32 5.02 -14.93
CA VAL A 72 -3.05 5.71 -13.87
C VAL A 72 -2.10 6.29 -12.81
N LYS A 73 -1.04 5.56 -12.42
CA LYS A 73 -0.04 6.09 -11.48
C LYS A 73 0.71 7.30 -12.04
N GLU A 74 1.12 7.26 -13.30
CA GLU A 74 1.82 8.36 -13.97
C GLU A 74 0.92 9.60 -14.11
N GLU A 75 -0.34 9.42 -14.51
CA GLU A 75 -1.31 10.53 -14.60
C GLU A 75 -1.60 11.17 -13.24
N LEU A 76 -1.71 10.37 -12.18
CA LEU A 76 -1.95 10.88 -10.83
C LEU A 76 -0.72 11.57 -10.25
N GLU A 77 0.48 11.10 -10.56
CA GLU A 77 1.73 11.75 -10.16
C GLU A 77 1.85 13.11 -10.85
N SER A 78 1.61 13.19 -12.15
CA SER A 78 1.59 14.47 -12.89
C SER A 78 0.58 15.48 -12.34
N LYS A 79 -0.56 15.03 -11.82
CA LYS A 79 -1.63 15.90 -11.26
C LYS A 79 -1.44 16.25 -9.78
N TYR A 80 -0.86 15.33 -8.99
CA TYR A 80 -0.89 15.37 -7.53
C TYR A 80 0.47 15.02 -6.89
N ALA A 81 1.59 15.33 -7.54
CA ALA A 81 2.94 15.05 -7.04
C ALA A 81 3.15 15.50 -5.58
N ASP A 82 2.72 16.72 -5.24
CA ASP A 82 2.85 17.27 -3.89
C ASP A 82 1.68 16.90 -2.95
N ASN A 83 0.71 16.11 -3.43
CA ASN A 83 -0.47 15.71 -2.67
C ASN A 83 -0.64 14.19 -2.64
N ARG A 84 0.10 13.56 -1.72
CA ARG A 84 0.04 12.11 -1.46
C ARG A 84 -1.38 11.59 -1.18
N GLY A 85 -2.23 12.40 -0.54
CA GLY A 85 -3.60 12.02 -0.23
C GLY A 85 -4.47 11.86 -1.48
N LEU A 86 -4.44 12.84 -2.38
CA LEU A 86 -5.15 12.79 -3.67
C LEU A 86 -4.58 11.70 -4.58
N TYR A 87 -3.25 11.57 -4.64
CA TYR A 87 -2.59 10.48 -5.37
C TYR A 87 -3.06 9.10 -4.89
N THR A 88 -3.13 8.88 -3.58
CA THR A 88 -3.55 7.60 -3.01
C THR A 88 -5.02 7.33 -3.28
N LYS A 89 -5.89 8.33 -3.09
CA LYS A 89 -7.33 8.23 -3.34
C LYS A 89 -7.64 7.96 -4.81
N GLY A 90 -6.92 8.61 -5.73
CA GLY A 90 -7.13 8.47 -7.18
C GLY A 90 -6.88 7.06 -7.71
N LYS A 91 -6.07 6.25 -7.02
CA LYS A 91 -5.80 4.86 -7.43
C LYS A 91 -6.94 3.89 -7.12
N LYS A 92 -7.95 4.32 -6.33
CA LYS A 92 -8.98 3.42 -5.82
C LYS A 92 -9.73 2.69 -6.95
N GLU A 93 -10.14 3.41 -7.99
CA GLU A 93 -10.92 2.84 -9.10
C GLU A 93 -10.18 1.72 -9.83
N ILE A 94 -8.92 1.94 -10.23
CA ILE A 94 -8.13 0.92 -10.92
C ILE A 94 -7.80 -0.26 -10.00
N ILE A 95 -7.59 -0.03 -8.70
CA ILE A 95 -7.39 -1.10 -7.72
C ILE A 95 -8.66 -1.96 -7.62
N ASP A 96 -9.83 -1.33 -7.51
CA ASP A 96 -11.10 -2.03 -7.43
C ASP A 96 -11.36 -2.85 -8.71
N ILE A 97 -10.99 -2.35 -9.90
CA ILE A 97 -11.07 -3.11 -11.17
C ILE A 97 -10.14 -4.34 -11.14
N ILE A 98 -8.89 -4.18 -10.71
CA ILE A 98 -7.91 -5.28 -10.66
C ILE A 98 -8.33 -6.36 -9.67
N LEU A 99 -8.91 -5.97 -8.53
CA LEU A 99 -9.37 -6.91 -7.51
C LEU A 99 -10.64 -7.67 -7.90
N ASN A 100 -11.42 -7.14 -8.84
CA ASN A 100 -12.67 -7.76 -9.31
C ASN A 100 -12.53 -8.49 -10.67
N ASN A 101 -11.33 -8.51 -11.26
CA ASN A 101 -10.98 -9.42 -12.37
C ASN A 101 -10.67 -10.82 -11.84
#